data_AF-T1A2V7-F1
#
_entry.id   AF-T1A2V7-F1
#
_cell.length_a   1.000
_cell.length_b   1.000
_cell.length_c   1.000
_cell.angle_alpha   90.00
_cell.angle_beta   90.00
_cell.angle_gamma   90.00
#
_symmetry.space_group_name_H-M   'P 1'
#
loop_
_entity.id
_entity.type
_entity.pdbx_description
1 polymer ?
#
loop_
_entity_poly.entity_id
_entity_poly.type
_entity_poly.pdbx_seq_one_letter_code
_entity_poly.pdbx_strand_id
1 'polypeptide(L)' 'CEIEHEGIRYILRKNPVRAEEIHDNRNKKVEKISKIVDEKNIYLPEHQKVEVSTALAVVNERIEKLNISGF' A
#
# COMPACT_ATOMS: atom_id res chain seq x y z
N CYS A 1 13.33 12.25 -17.97
CA CYS A 1 12.84 12.53 -19.34
C CYS A 1 13.20 13.95 -19.70
N GLU A 2 13.66 14.15 -20.92
CA GLU A 2 14.02 15.44 -21.45
C GLU A 2 13.17 15.68 -22.70
N ILE A 3 12.67 16.90 -22.84
CA ILE A 3 11.84 17.30 -23.98
C ILE A 3 12.49 18.53 -24.58
N GLU A 4 12.72 18.53 -25.88
CA GLU A 4 13.16 19.71 -26.61
C GLU A 4 11.96 20.30 -27.34
N HIS A 5 11.74 21.60 -27.16
CA HIS A 5 10.68 22.34 -27.86
C HIS A 5 11.19 23.73 -28.25
N GLU A 6 11.09 24.05 -29.54
CA GLU A 6 11.53 25.35 -30.10
C GLU A 6 12.98 25.73 -29.75
N GLY A 7 13.88 24.74 -29.69
CA GLY A 7 15.30 24.95 -29.34
C GLY A 7 15.54 25.16 -27.83
N ILE A 8 14.52 25.02 -26.99
CA ILE A 8 14.63 25.06 -25.53
C ILE A 8 14.54 23.63 -24.98
N ARG A 9 15.54 23.26 -24.18
CA ARG A 9 15.64 21.97 -23.50
C ARG A 9 14.94 22.01 -22.14
N TYR A 10 13.84 21.29 -22.00
CA TYR A 10 13.12 21.11 -20.75
C TYR A 10 13.59 19.84 -20.04
N ILE A 11 14.08 20.02 -18.81
CA ILE A 11 14.48 18.92 -17.93
C ILE A 11 13.38 18.73 -16.88
N LEU A 12 12.64 17.62 -16.99
CA LEU A 12 11.66 17.26 -15.99
C LEU A 12 12.38 16.83 -14.71
N ARG A 13 12.30 17.67 -13.67
CA ARG A 13 12.75 17.34 -12.33
C ARG A 13 11.61 16.69 -11.54
N LYS A 14 11.94 15.66 -10.77
CA LYS A 14 10.99 15.05 -9.83
C LYS A 14 10.62 16.11 -8.79
N ASN A 15 9.33 16.34 -8.58
CA ASN A 15 8.87 17.18 -7.48
C ASN A 15 9.15 16.43 -6.16
N PRO A 16 10.01 16.98 -5.26
CA PRO A 16 10.40 16.30 -4.03
C PRO A 16 9.23 16.12 -3.07
N VAL A 17 8.35 17.11 -2.95
CA VAL A 17 7.15 17.04 -2.09
C VAL A 17 6.23 15.93 -2.57
N ARG A 18 5.94 15.90 -3.87
CA ARG A 18 5.10 14.85 -4.46
C ARG A 18 5.72 13.46 -4.27
N ALA A 19 7.05 13.34 -4.27
CA ALA A 19 7.74 12.09 -4.04
C ALA A 19 7.53 11.57 -2.61
N GLU A 20 7.63 12.47 -1.63
CA GLU A 20 7.41 12.19 -0.21
C GLU A 20 5.94 11.82 0.06
N GLU A 21 4.98 12.56 -0.50
CA GLU A 21 3.56 12.22 -0.38
C GLU A 21 3.21 10.82 -0.91
N ILE A 22 3.84 10.41 -2.03
CA ILE A 22 3.66 9.05 -2.57
C ILE A 22 4.23 8.02 -1.60
N HIS A 23 5.41 8.29 -1.03
CA HIS A 23 6.03 7.40 -0.07
C HIS A 23 5.18 7.23 1.19
N ASP A 24 4.71 8.35 1.77
CA ASP A 24 3.85 8.34 2.94
C ASP A 24 2.52 7.63 2.68
N ASN A 25 1.93 7.82 1.49
CA ASN A 25 0.71 7.14 1.11
C ASN A 25 0.90 5.62 1.06
N ARG A 26 2.05 5.16 0.53
CA ARG A 26 2.40 3.73 0.52
C ARG A 26 2.58 3.20 1.94
N ASN A 27 3.31 3.92 2.80
CA ASN A 27 3.53 3.51 4.19
C ASN A 27 2.20 3.40 4.96
N LYS A 28 1.32 4.40 4.85
CA LYS A 28 -0.02 4.39 5.47
C LYS A 28 -0.88 3.20 5.03
N LYS A 29 -0.76 2.81 3.76
CA LYS A 29 -1.45 1.65 3.19
C LYS A 29 -0.94 0.33 3.79
N VAL A 30 0.37 0.18 3.94
CA VAL A 30 1.01 -0.98 4.58
C VAL A 30 0.64 -1.06 6.06
N GLU A 31 0.73 0.06 6.80
CA GLU A 31 0.33 0.13 8.21
C GLU A 31 -1.13 -0.28 8.41
N LYS A 32 -2.02 0.11 7.50
CA LYS A 32 -3.43 -0.27 7.56
C LYS A 32 -3.63 -1.78 7.45
N ILE A 33 -2.87 -2.47 6.59
CA ILE A 33 -2.92 -3.94 6.53
C ILE A 33 -2.34 -4.55 7.80
N SER A 34 -1.20 -4.04 8.28
CA SER A 34 -0.57 -4.56 9.50
C SER A 34 -1.55 -4.55 10.67
N LYS A 35 -2.28 -3.45 10.88
CA LYS A 35 -3.31 -3.36 11.92
C LYS A 35 -4.40 -4.41 11.77
N ILE A 36 -4.87 -4.67 10.55
CA ILE A 36 -5.90 -5.69 10.28
C ILE A 36 -5.35 -7.09 10.58
N VAL A 37 -4.09 -7.37 10.25
CA VAL A 37 -3.42 -8.62 10.58
C VAL A 37 -3.33 -8.78 12.09
N ASP A 38 -2.92 -7.75 12.81
CA ASP A 38 -2.81 -7.75 14.27
C ASP A 38 -4.18 -7.99 14.94
N GLU A 39 -5.22 -7.30 14.49
CA GLU A 39 -6.61 -7.50 14.94
C GLU A 39 -7.07 -8.96 14.73
N LYS A 40 -6.76 -9.54 13.57
CA LYS A 40 -7.12 -10.94 13.27
C LYS A 40 -6.31 -11.93 14.10
N ASN A 41 -5.03 -11.67 14.35
CA ASN A 41 -4.18 -12.50 15.18
C ASN A 41 -4.63 -12.51 16.64
N ILE A 42 -5.18 -11.41 17.15
CA ILE A 42 -5.79 -11.35 18.49
C ILE A 42 -7.12 -12.12 18.52
N TYR A 43 -7.94 -11.99 17.48
CA TYR A 43 -9.28 -12.58 17.42
C TYR A 43 -9.32 -14.10 17.18
N LEU A 44 -8.34 -14.64 16.44
CA LEU A 44 -8.23 -16.07 16.11
C LEU A 44 -8.12 -17.00 17.35
N PRO A 45 -7.27 -16.73 18.35
CA PRO A 45 -7.19 -17.58 19.55
C PRO A 45 -8.43 -17.47 20.45
N GLU A 46 -9.14 -16.33 20.43
CA GLU A 46 -10.37 -16.13 21.22
C GLU A 46 -11.58 -16.88 20.64
N HIS A 47 -11.58 -17.18 19.34
CA HIS A 47 -12.69 -17.82 18.65
C HIS A 47 -12.30 -19.15 18.00
N GLN A 48 -12.47 -20.24 18.75
CA GLN A 48 -12.19 -21.63 18.35
C GLN A 48 -12.85 -22.11 17.04
N LYS A 49 -13.85 -21.39 16.51
CA LYS A 49 -14.55 -21.71 15.24
C LYS A 49 -14.05 -20.94 14.02
N VAL A 50 -13.12 -20.01 14.18
CA VAL A 50 -12.65 -19.18 13.08
C VAL A 50 -11.45 -19.86 12.44
N GLU A 51 -11.60 -20.26 11.18
CA GLU A 51 -10.48 -20.79 10.42
C GLU A 51 -9.50 -19.68 10.03
N VAL A 52 -8.21 -19.97 10.19
CA VAL A 52 -7.11 -19.11 9.72
C VAL A 52 -7.25 -18.81 8.22
N SER A 53 -7.80 -19.74 7.44
CA SER A 53 -8.12 -19.59 6.02
C SER A 53 -8.99 -18.35 5.74
N THR A 54 -9.99 -18.10 6.60
CA THR A 54 -10.94 -16.99 6.46
C THR A 54 -10.27 -15.66 6.81
N ALA A 55 -9.44 -15.64 7.86
CA ALA A 55 -8.66 -14.45 8.22
C ALA A 55 -7.69 -14.05 7.10
N LEU A 56 -7.01 -15.04 6.49
CA LEU A 56 -6.12 -14.82 5.35
C LEU A 56 -6.87 -14.29 4.13
N ALA A 57 -8.06 -14.82 3.82
CA ALA A 57 -8.87 -14.34 2.71
C ALA A 57 -9.23 -12.85 2.86
N VAL A 58 -9.63 -12.42 4.06
CA VAL A 58 -9.95 -11.01 4.35
C VAL A 58 -8.74 -10.09 4.20
N VAL A 59 -7.57 -10.53 4.66
CA VAL A 59 -6.32 -9.75 4.52
C VAL A 59 -5.94 -9.63 3.04
N ASN A 60 -5.99 -10.73 2.29
CA ASN A 60 -5.68 -10.74 0.85
C ASN A 60 -6.65 -9.88 0.05
N GLU A 61 -7.96 -9.94 0.32
CA GLU A 61 -8.95 -9.07 -0.30
C GLU A 61 -8.62 -7.59 -0.06
N ARG A 62 -8.12 -7.25 1.14
CA ARG A 62 -7.75 -5.87 1.47
C ARG A 62 -6.46 -5.41 0.78
N ILE A 63 -5.49 -6.31 0.63
CA ILE A 63 -4.25 -6.08 -0.14
C ILE A 63 -4.59 -5.74 -1.59
N GLU A 64 -5.46 -6.54 -2.21
CA GLU A 64 -5.93 -6.32 -3.58
C GLU A 64 -6.71 -5.01 -3.71
N LYS A 65 -7.68 -4.74 -2.81
CA LYS A 65 -8.45 -3.48 -2.82
C LYS A 65 -7.58 -2.22 -2.70
N LEU A 66 -6.43 -2.31 -2.03
CA LEU A 66 -5.52 -1.18 -1.85
C LEU A 66 -4.43 -1.11 -2.93
N ASN A 67 -4.39 -2.07 -3.86
CA ASN A 67 -3.38 -2.26 -4.91
C ASN A 67 -1.96 -2.24 -4.35
N ILE A 68 -1.73 -3.00 -3.27
CA ILE A 68 -0.45 -3.06 -2.55
C ILE A 68 0.44 -4.18 -3.10
N SER A 69 -0.14 -5.17 -3.78
CA SER A 69 0.56 -6.31 -4.36
C SER A 69 1.56 -5.94 -5.47
N GLY A 70 1.41 -4.77 -6.09
CA GLY A 70 2.29 -4.26 -7.15
C GLY A 70 3.21 -3.11 -6.74
N PHE A 71 3.43 -2.88 -5.44
CA PHE A 71 4.39 -1.86 -4.97
C PHE A 71 5.85 -2.20 -5.23
#